data_AF-A0A1E3PIN8-F1
#
_entry.id   AF-A0A1E3PIN8-F1
#
_cell.length_a   1.000
_cell.length_b   1.000
_cell.length_c   1.000
_cell.angle_alpha   90.00
_cell.angle_beta   90.00
_cell.angle_gamma   90.00
#
_symmetry.space_group_name_H-M   'P 1'
#
loop_
_entity.id
_entity.type
_entity.pdbx_description
1 polymer ?
#
loop_
_entity_poly.entity_id
_entity_poly.type
_entity_poly.pdbx_seq_one_letter_code
_entity_poly.pdbx_strand_id
1 'polypeptide(L)'
;MAIYPVNTRSSLITTTAARHRMLYTANVGDSRIILCRGGKALRLSYDHKGTDKYEASRITNAGGIMINGRVNGMLAVTRALGDTYVKEFVTGHPYTTVTKINALTDEFLIVACDGLFDVCKDQQAVDLVRNIRDPKAASQALVDYALDNFSSDNLSVMVIRLN
;
A
#
# COMPACT_ATOMS: atom_id res chain seq x y z
N MET A 1 -0.59 -1.69 -8.47
CA MET A 1 0.42 -1.20 -7.50
C MET A 1 1.81 -1.53 -8.01
N ALA A 2 2.82 -0.68 -7.80
CA ALA A 2 4.19 -0.95 -8.26
C ALA A 2 5.24 -0.60 -7.20
N ILE A 3 6.28 -1.43 -7.10
CA ILE A 3 7.42 -1.27 -6.20
C ILE A 3 8.70 -1.41 -7.02
N TYR A 4 9.58 -0.40 -6.96
CA TYR A 4 10.85 -0.43 -7.68
C TYR A 4 12.03 -0.15 -6.75
N PRO A 5 12.98 -1.09 -6.59
CA PRO A 5 14.26 -0.79 -5.98
C PRO A 5 15.20 -0.15 -7.02
N VAL A 6 15.76 1.02 -6.74
CA VAL A 6 16.77 1.66 -7.59
C VAL A 6 18.03 1.95 -6.79
N ASN A 7 19.19 1.68 -7.38
CA ASN A 7 20.48 2.13 -6.88
C ASN A 7 20.83 3.46 -7.55
N THR A 8 20.72 4.57 -6.83
CA THR A 8 21.14 5.89 -7.35
C THR A 8 22.63 6.13 -7.07
N ARG A 9 23.36 6.67 -8.07
CA ARG A 9 24.74 7.15 -7.94
C ARG A 9 24.71 8.68 -7.87
N SER A 10 25.39 9.27 -6.89
CA SER A 10 25.73 10.69 -6.93
C SER A 10 27.04 10.85 -7.70
N SER A 11 27.02 11.52 -8.83
CA SER A 11 28.22 11.89 -9.57
C SER A 11 28.67 13.27 -9.10
N LEU A 12 29.69 13.30 -8.25
CA LEU A 12 30.74 14.32 -8.15
C LEU A 12 31.69 13.88 -7.01
N ILE A 13 32.96 13.70 -7.37
CA ILE A 13 34.14 13.50 -6.48
C ILE A 13 34.35 12.08 -5.94
N THR A 14 35.54 11.53 -6.26
CA THR A 14 36.11 10.25 -5.82
C THR A 14 36.23 10.18 -4.30
N THR A 15 35.14 9.79 -3.65
CA THR A 15 35.09 9.14 -2.34
C THR A 15 34.10 7.99 -2.51
N THR A 16 34.30 6.86 -1.85
CA THR A 16 33.46 5.65 -1.97
C THR A 16 31.97 6.00 -1.98
N ALA A 17 31.35 6.06 -3.17
CA ALA A 17 29.96 6.47 -3.30
C ALA A 17 29.10 5.42 -2.60
N ALA A 18 28.57 5.76 -1.43
CA ALA A 18 27.65 4.90 -0.71
C ALA A 18 26.43 4.65 -1.61
N ARG A 19 26.27 3.39 -2.08
CA ARG A 19 25.08 2.97 -2.82
C ARG A 19 23.90 3.02 -1.88
N HIS A 20 22.95 3.91 -2.16
CA HIS A 20 21.70 3.97 -1.44
C HIS A 20 20.65 3.16 -2.22
N ARG A 21 20.06 2.17 -1.54
CA ARG A 21 18.89 1.46 -2.05
C ARG A 21 17.67 2.35 -1.81
N MET A 22 17.02 2.75 -2.88
CA MET A 22 15.80 3.56 -2.84
C MET A 22 14.60 2.68 -3.16
N LEU A 23 13.53 2.83 -2.40
CA LEU A 23 12.24 2.17 -2.58
C LEU A 23 11.25 3.19 -3.15
N TYR A 24 10.76 2.94 -4.36
CA TYR A 24 9.69 3.73 -4.97
C TYR A 24 8.39 2.96 -4.86
N THR A 25 7.33 3.62 -4.38
CA THR A 25 5.98 3.05 -4.33
C THR A 25 5.01 3.87 -5.15
N ALA A 26 4.02 3.20 -5.75
CA ALA A 26 2.89 3.83 -6.43
C ALA A 26 1.61 3.05 -6.15
N ASN A 27 0.62 3.71 -5.54
CA ASN A 27 -0.69 3.15 -5.23
C ASN A 27 -1.82 3.83 -6.01
N VAL A 28 -2.69 3.03 -6.61
CA VAL A 28 -3.97 3.42 -7.23
C VAL A 28 -4.98 2.38 -6.74
N GLY A 29 -6.10 2.84 -6.17
CA GLY A 29 -7.05 1.99 -5.45
C GLY A 29 -6.79 1.98 -3.95
N ASP A 30 -7.25 0.93 -3.29
CA ASP A 30 -7.32 0.79 -1.83
C ASP A 30 -6.56 -0.43 -1.28
N SER A 31 -5.76 -1.07 -2.13
CA SER A 31 -4.62 -1.86 -1.67
C SER A 31 -3.61 -0.97 -0.93
N ARG A 32 -2.79 -1.59 -0.08
CA ARG A 32 -1.90 -0.86 0.83
C ARG A 32 -0.51 -1.46 0.91
N ILE A 33 0.49 -0.57 1.09
CA ILE A 33 1.91 -0.90 1.23
C ILE A 33 2.37 -0.43 2.61
N ILE A 34 2.98 -1.32 3.38
CA ILE A 34 3.53 -1.03 4.70
C ILE A 34 4.98 -1.49 4.75
N LEU A 35 5.87 -0.63 5.22
CA LEU A 35 7.24 -0.96 5.58
C LEU A 35 7.33 -1.19 7.10
N CYS A 36 7.91 -2.31 7.51
CA CYS A 36 8.36 -2.50 8.88
C CYS A 36 9.74 -1.87 9.07
N ARG A 37 9.82 -0.82 9.89
CA ARG A 37 11.07 -0.15 10.28
C ARG A 37 11.24 -0.22 11.79
N GLY A 38 12.21 -0.98 12.28
CA GLY A 38 12.48 -1.17 13.70
C GLY A 38 11.27 -1.69 14.47
N GLY A 39 10.48 -2.57 13.83
CA GLY A 39 9.23 -3.09 14.38
C GLY A 39 8.03 -2.16 14.30
N LYS A 40 8.14 -1.00 13.66
CA LYS A 40 7.03 -0.06 13.49
C LYS A 40 6.53 -0.06 12.06
N ALA A 41 5.21 -0.07 11.91
CA ALA A 41 4.57 0.06 10.62
C ALA A 41 4.70 1.50 10.11
N LEU A 42 5.26 1.65 8.92
CA LEU A 42 5.30 2.88 8.14
C LEU A 42 4.51 2.66 6.85
N ARG A 43 3.34 3.29 6.73
CA ARG A 43 2.53 3.19 5.52
C ARG A 43 3.17 4.00 4.38
N LEU A 44 3.34 3.35 3.22
CA LEU A 44 3.94 3.92 2.00
C LEU A 44 2.92 4.08 0.86
N SER A 45 1.64 4.07 1.21
CA SER A 45 0.51 4.21 0.31
C SER A 45 -0.58 5.07 0.95
N TYR A 46 -1.52 5.51 0.14
CA TYR A 46 -2.74 6.16 0.57
C TYR A 46 -3.92 5.43 -0.06
N ASP A 47 -4.93 5.09 0.75
CA ASP A 47 -6.05 4.26 0.30
C ASP A 47 -7.09 5.16 -0.37
N HIS A 48 -7.37 4.92 -1.64
CA HIS A 48 -8.31 5.72 -2.41
C HIS A 48 -9.73 5.14 -2.31
N LYS A 49 -10.31 5.19 -1.11
CA LYS A 49 -11.68 4.71 -0.82
C LYS A 49 -12.67 5.88 -0.86
N GLY A 50 -13.90 5.62 -1.29
CA GLY A 50 -14.97 6.63 -1.28
C GLY A 50 -15.48 6.98 0.11
N THR A 51 -15.08 6.23 1.13
CA THR A 51 -15.27 6.57 2.55
C THR A 51 -14.21 7.52 3.10
N ASP A 52 -13.12 7.75 2.36
CA ASP A 52 -12.13 8.77 2.70
C ASP A 52 -12.69 10.17 2.40
N LYS A 53 -12.56 11.09 3.36
CA LYS A 53 -13.16 12.42 3.29
C LYS A 53 -12.52 13.31 2.23
N TYR A 54 -11.22 13.18 1.99
CA TYR A 54 -10.49 13.99 1.00
C TYR A 54 -10.82 13.51 -0.42
N GLU A 55 -10.87 12.20 -0.64
CA GLU A 55 -11.27 11.64 -1.93
C GLU A 55 -12.75 11.88 -2.23
N ALA A 56 -13.63 11.73 -1.24
CA ALA A 56 -15.05 12.08 -1.40
C ALA A 56 -15.21 13.56 -1.76
N SER A 57 -14.51 14.47 -1.05
CA SER A 57 -14.52 15.91 -1.34
C SER A 57 -14.00 16.23 -2.74
N ARG A 58 -12.90 15.59 -3.18
CA ARG A 58 -12.36 15.73 -4.53
C ARG A 58 -13.41 15.39 -5.59
N ILE A 59 -14.16 14.30 -5.40
CA ILE A 59 -15.20 13.87 -6.34
C ILE A 59 -16.39 14.82 -6.35
N THR A 60 -16.88 15.21 -5.17
CA THR A 60 -18.03 16.13 -5.09
C THR A 60 -17.72 17.51 -5.67
N ASN A 61 -16.49 18.01 -5.46
CA ASN A 61 -16.04 19.29 -6.04
C ASN A 61 -15.89 19.23 -7.56
N ALA A 62 -15.71 18.04 -8.13
CA ALA A 62 -15.71 17.81 -9.56
C ALA A 62 -17.13 17.61 -10.15
N GLY A 63 -18.18 17.67 -9.33
CA GLY A 63 -19.57 17.46 -9.76
C GLY A 63 -20.05 16.01 -9.66
N GLY A 64 -19.23 15.10 -9.13
CA GLY A 64 -19.62 13.71 -8.90
C GLY A 64 -20.47 13.55 -7.63
N ILE A 65 -21.16 12.41 -7.51
CA ILE A 65 -22.02 12.12 -6.37
C ILE A 65 -21.43 10.95 -5.57
N MET A 66 -21.40 11.09 -4.23
CA MET A 66 -21.04 10.01 -3.32
C MET A 66 -22.28 9.44 -2.65
N ILE A 67 -22.53 8.14 -2.83
CA ILE A 67 -23.67 7.43 -2.20
C ILE A 67 -23.10 6.25 -1.42
N ASN A 68 -23.30 6.22 -0.10
CA ASN A 68 -22.79 5.16 0.79
C ASN A 68 -21.30 4.84 0.58
N GLY A 69 -20.47 5.88 0.42
CA GLY A 69 -19.04 5.72 0.17
C GLY A 69 -18.68 5.22 -1.24
N ARG A 70 -19.61 5.29 -2.20
CA ARG A 70 -19.41 4.88 -3.59
C ARG A 70 -19.60 6.02 -4.58
N VAL A 71 -18.73 6.10 -5.58
CA VAL A 71 -18.80 7.04 -6.70
C VAL A 71 -20.00 6.70 -7.57
N ASN A 72 -20.93 7.65 -7.69
CA ASN A 72 -22.23 7.49 -8.36
C ASN A 72 -23.01 6.25 -7.87
N GLY A 73 -22.77 5.80 -6.63
CA GLY A 73 -23.36 4.58 -6.07
C GLY A 73 -22.76 3.27 -6.59
N MET A 74 -21.79 3.31 -7.50
CA MET A 74 -21.24 2.12 -8.16
C MET A 74 -19.92 1.65 -7.52
N LEU A 75 -18.88 2.49 -7.55
CA LEU A 75 -17.52 2.08 -7.20
C LEU A 75 -17.13 2.54 -5.80
N ALA A 76 -16.63 1.62 -4.98
CA ALA A 76 -16.13 1.93 -3.64
C ALA A 76 -14.74 2.60 -3.66
N VAL A 77 -13.99 2.45 -4.75
CA VAL A 77 -12.70 3.12 -4.96
C VAL A 77 -12.87 4.41 -5.76
N THR A 78 -12.03 5.39 -5.45
CA THR A 78 -12.04 6.72 -6.09
C THR A 78 -10.91 6.90 -7.08
N ARG A 79 -9.95 5.97 -7.13
CA ARG A 79 -8.90 5.91 -8.13
C ARG A 79 -8.70 4.48 -8.59
N ALA A 80 -8.63 4.27 -9.90
CA ALA A 80 -8.48 2.96 -10.51
C ALA A 80 -7.83 3.09 -11.89
N LEU A 81 -7.17 2.02 -12.35
CA LEU A 81 -6.83 1.84 -13.77
C LEU A 81 -8.02 1.14 -14.44
N GLY A 82 -8.42 1.55 -15.65
CA GLY A 82 -9.65 1.06 -16.29
C GLY A 82 -10.86 1.95 -15.98
N ASP A 83 -12.07 1.38 -15.82
CA ASP A 83 -13.31 2.12 -15.47
C ASP A 83 -13.59 3.35 -16.37
N THR A 84 -13.46 3.17 -17.68
CA THR A 84 -13.55 4.27 -18.67
C THR A 84 -14.82 5.11 -18.54
N TYR A 85 -15.94 4.50 -18.14
CA TYR A 85 -17.26 5.12 -18.02
C TYR A 85 -17.40 6.10 -16.84
N VAL A 86 -16.43 6.15 -15.91
CA VAL A 86 -16.43 7.07 -14.75
C VAL A 86 -15.13 7.87 -14.62
N LYS A 87 -14.33 7.96 -15.70
CA LYS A 87 -13.00 8.60 -15.65
C LYS A 87 -12.98 10.08 -15.30
N GLU A 88 -14.10 10.75 -15.43
CA GLU A 88 -14.29 12.12 -14.93
C GLU A 88 -14.03 12.21 -13.41
N PHE A 89 -14.37 11.16 -12.65
CA PHE A 89 -14.22 11.12 -11.19
C PHE A 89 -13.16 10.13 -10.72
N VAL A 90 -13.07 8.96 -11.36
CA VAL A 90 -12.18 7.85 -10.97
C VAL A 90 -10.86 7.88 -11.75
N THR A 91 -9.91 8.64 -11.24
CA THR A 91 -8.61 8.87 -11.89
C THR A 91 -7.63 7.70 -11.74
N GLY A 92 -6.73 7.53 -12.70
CA GLY A 92 -5.59 6.60 -12.60
C GLY A 92 -4.34 7.20 -11.93
N HIS A 93 -4.43 8.42 -11.37
CA HIS A 93 -3.28 9.12 -10.81
C HIS A 93 -2.82 8.50 -9.48
N PRO A 94 -1.58 7.95 -9.41
CA PRO A 94 -1.11 7.26 -8.23
C PRO A 94 -0.74 8.21 -7.10
N TYR A 95 -0.89 7.73 -5.86
CA TYR A 95 -0.11 8.24 -4.74
C TYR A 95 1.28 7.59 -4.77
N THR A 96 2.34 8.40 -4.76
CA THR A 96 3.72 7.91 -4.87
C THR A 96 4.57 8.30 -3.67
N THR A 97 5.52 7.43 -3.29
CA THR A 97 6.53 7.75 -2.28
C THR A 97 7.92 7.33 -2.74
N VAL A 98 8.95 8.00 -2.20
CA VAL A 98 10.35 7.62 -2.35
C VAL A 98 10.97 7.47 -0.97
N THR A 99 11.35 6.25 -0.61
CA THR A 99 11.87 5.92 0.72
C THR A 99 13.28 5.36 0.61
N LYS A 100 14.24 5.96 1.31
CA LYS A 100 15.59 5.38 1.46
C LYS A 100 15.50 4.15 2.37
N ILE A 101 15.97 3.01 1.86
CA ILE A 101 16.05 1.77 2.65
C ILE A 101 17.22 1.88 3.63
N ASN A 102 16.94 1.64 4.90
CA ASN A 102 17.91 1.52 5.98
C ASN A 102 18.16 0.05 6.27
N ALA A 103 19.30 -0.48 5.85
CA ALA A 103 19.64 -1.91 6.02
C ALA A 103 19.71 -2.39 7.48
N LEU A 104 19.82 -1.47 8.45
CA LEU A 104 19.89 -1.82 9.88
C LEU A 104 18.51 -1.89 10.53
N THR A 105 17.51 -1.19 9.98
CA THR A 105 16.20 -1.04 10.63
C THR A 105 15.03 -1.44 9.76
N ASP A 106 15.14 -1.46 8.43
CA ASP A 106 14.07 -1.90 7.54
C ASP A 106 14.08 -3.42 7.44
N GLU A 107 13.00 -4.05 7.92
CA GLU A 107 12.94 -5.49 8.09
C GLU A 107 12.22 -6.17 6.91
N PHE A 108 11.04 -5.66 6.54
CA PHE A 108 10.22 -6.22 5.46
C PHE A 108 9.14 -5.25 4.98
N LEU A 109 8.59 -5.52 3.80
CA LEU A 109 7.38 -4.89 3.28
C LEU A 109 6.19 -5.85 3.35
N ILE A 110 5.01 -5.31 3.62
CA ILE A 110 3.72 -5.97 3.42
C ILE A 110 2.98 -5.22 2.31
N VAL A 111 2.45 -5.98 1.36
CA VAL A 111 1.58 -5.52 0.29
C VAL A 111 0.33 -6.37 0.33
N ALA A 112 -0.84 -5.76 0.50
CA ALA A 112 -2.09 -6.52 0.44
C ALA A 112 -3.26 -5.68 -0.07
N CYS A 113 -4.29 -6.38 -0.54
CA CYS A 113 -5.61 -5.80 -0.79
C CYS A 113 -6.32 -5.40 0.52
N ASP A 114 -7.43 -4.71 0.35
CA ASP A 114 -8.34 -4.33 1.43
C ASP A 114 -8.97 -5.51 2.16
N GLY A 115 -9.12 -6.67 1.52
CA GLY A 115 -9.56 -7.89 2.20
C GLY A 115 -8.76 -8.21 3.48
N LEU A 116 -7.46 -7.90 3.54
CA LEU A 116 -6.69 -7.93 4.78
C LEU A 116 -6.94 -6.68 5.64
N PHE A 117 -6.83 -5.51 5.04
CA PHE A 117 -6.73 -4.24 5.76
C PHE A 117 -8.05 -3.66 6.27
N ASP A 118 -9.17 -4.25 5.89
CA ASP A 118 -10.49 -3.97 6.46
C ASP A 118 -10.67 -4.64 7.84
N VAL A 119 -9.90 -5.70 8.13
CA VAL A 119 -9.95 -6.44 9.40
C VAL A 119 -8.63 -6.41 10.20
N CYS A 120 -7.54 -5.93 9.59
CA CYS A 120 -6.21 -5.86 10.20
C CYS A 120 -5.64 -4.45 10.15
N LYS A 121 -5.24 -3.91 11.30
CA LYS A 121 -4.53 -2.62 11.38
C LYS A 121 -3.08 -2.78 10.92
N ASP A 122 -2.46 -1.68 10.48
CA ASP A 122 -1.09 -1.68 9.95
C ASP A 122 -0.05 -2.25 10.93
N GLN A 123 -0.05 -1.76 12.17
CA GLN A 123 0.88 -2.24 13.19
C GLN A 123 0.61 -3.69 13.57
N GLN A 124 -0.66 -4.08 13.60
CA GLN A 124 -1.05 -5.47 13.88
C GLN A 124 -0.54 -6.42 12.80
N ALA A 125 -0.63 -6.03 11.52
CA ALA A 125 -0.08 -6.82 10.43
C ALA A 125 1.45 -7.00 10.57
N VAL A 126 2.16 -5.93 10.96
CA VAL A 126 3.60 -6.00 11.26
C VAL A 126 3.87 -6.95 12.42
N ASP A 127 3.16 -6.80 13.54
CA ASP A 127 3.40 -7.58 14.76
C ASP A 127 3.15 -9.07 14.55
N LEU A 128 2.13 -9.44 13.77
CA LEU A 128 1.79 -10.83 13.43
C LEU A 128 2.93 -11.55 12.71
N VAL A 129 3.62 -10.88 11.79
CA VAL A 129 4.59 -11.54 10.89
C VAL A 129 6.04 -11.19 11.17
N ARG A 130 6.31 -10.26 12.08
CA ARG A 130 7.67 -9.76 12.33
C ARG A 130 8.66 -10.90 12.60
N ASN A 131 8.24 -11.88 13.41
CA ASN A 131 9.07 -13.00 13.83
C ASN A 131 9.04 -14.21 12.87
N ILE A 132 8.25 -14.18 11.79
CA ILE A 132 8.10 -15.31 10.84
C ILE A 132 9.07 -15.17 9.66
N ARG A 133 10.26 -15.79 9.75
CA ARG A 133 11.34 -15.56 8.75
C ARG A 133 10.94 -15.87 7.31
N ASP A 134 10.24 -16.98 7.07
CA ASP A 134 9.79 -17.37 5.73
C ASP A 134 8.70 -16.41 5.20
N PRO A 135 8.93 -15.67 4.10
CA PRO A 135 7.95 -14.74 3.56
C PRO A 135 6.64 -15.42 3.12
N LYS A 136 6.69 -16.70 2.71
CA LYS A 136 5.47 -17.43 2.35
C LYS A 136 4.62 -17.72 3.58
N ALA A 137 5.22 -18.29 4.64
CA ALA A 137 4.55 -18.49 5.92
C ALA A 137 4.05 -17.17 6.54
N ALA A 138 4.82 -16.08 6.43
CA ALA A 138 4.40 -14.76 6.88
C ALA A 138 3.16 -14.26 6.12
N SER A 139 3.15 -14.42 4.79
CA SER A 139 1.99 -14.05 3.97
C SER A 139 0.77 -14.89 4.31
N GLN A 140 0.96 -16.21 4.52
CA GLN A 140 -0.12 -17.12 4.93
C GLN A 140 -0.70 -16.74 6.29
N ALA A 141 0.14 -16.40 7.29
CA ALA A 141 -0.34 -15.99 8.61
C ALA A 141 -1.24 -14.74 8.56
N LEU A 142 -1.01 -13.82 7.62
CA LEU A 142 -1.88 -12.66 7.42
C LEU A 142 -3.19 -13.05 6.73
N VAL A 143 -3.15 -13.98 5.77
CA VAL A 143 -4.37 -14.53 5.14
C VAL A 143 -5.22 -15.24 6.18
N ASP A 144 -4.62 -16.12 6.99
CA ASP A 144 -5.31 -16.86 8.05
C ASP A 144 -5.92 -15.90 9.07
N TYR A 145 -5.16 -14.89 9.51
CA TYR A 145 -5.68 -13.84 10.37
C TYR A 145 -6.92 -13.15 9.77
N ALA A 146 -6.89 -12.81 8.48
CA ALA A 146 -8.03 -12.14 7.84
C ALA A 146 -9.27 -13.06 7.78
N LEU A 147 -9.09 -14.35 7.48
CA LEU A 147 -10.16 -15.34 7.48
C LEU A 147 -10.76 -15.55 8.88
N ASP A 148 -9.91 -15.68 9.89
CA ASP A 148 -10.31 -15.83 11.30
C ASP A 148 -11.04 -14.60 11.84
N ASN A 149 -10.81 -13.42 11.24
CA ASN A 149 -11.51 -12.17 11.55
C ASN A 149 -12.64 -11.87 10.56
N PHE A 150 -13.18 -12.90 9.90
CA PHE A 150 -14.38 -12.86 9.07
C PHE A 150 -14.27 -11.95 7.83
N SER A 151 -13.07 -11.78 7.27
CA SER A 151 -12.95 -11.17 5.95
C SER A 151 -13.74 -11.99 4.93
N SER A 152 -14.65 -11.34 4.22
CA SER A 152 -15.50 -11.94 3.20
C SER A 152 -15.05 -11.59 1.77
N ASP A 153 -13.90 -10.94 1.62
CA ASP A 153 -13.38 -10.48 0.34
C ASP A 153 -12.27 -11.40 -0.19
N ASN A 154 -11.83 -11.17 -1.42
CA ASN A 154 -10.65 -11.80 -1.95
C ASN A 154 -9.40 -11.36 -1.17
N LEU A 155 -8.54 -12.34 -0.85
CA LEU A 155 -7.33 -12.12 -0.08
C LEU A 155 -6.10 -12.30 -0.95
N SER A 156 -5.27 -11.27 -1.02
CA SER A 156 -3.98 -11.28 -1.68
C SER A 156 -2.98 -10.54 -0.80
N VAL A 157 -1.95 -11.25 -0.36
CA VAL A 157 -0.90 -10.73 0.53
C VAL A 157 0.47 -11.13 -0.01
N MET A 158 1.41 -10.18 0.00
CA MET A 158 2.81 -10.41 -0.33
C MET A 158 3.69 -9.79 0.76
N VAL A 159 4.60 -10.60 1.30
CA VAL A 159 5.64 -10.17 2.25
C VAL A 159 7.01 -10.23 1.57
N ILE A 160 7.77 -9.14 1.63
CA ILE A 160 9.11 -9.03 1.03
C ILE A 160 10.13 -8.76 2.14
N ARG A 161 11.07 -9.68 2.35
CA ARG A 161 12.19 -9.50 3.29
C ARG A 161 13.25 -8.58 2.66
N LEU A 162 13.78 -7.64 3.45
CA LEU A 162 14.75 -6.63 2.97
C LEU A 162 16.20 -6.91 3.38
N ASN A 163 16.36 -7.92 4.25
CA ASN A 163 17.58 -8.48 4.80
C ASN A 163 18.14 -9.63 3.97
#